data_AF-A0A1H9TST3-F1
#
_entry.id   AF-A0A1H9TST3-F1
#
_cell.length_a   1.000
_cell.length_b   1.000
_cell.length_c   1.000
_cell.angle_alpha   90.00
_cell.angle_beta   90.00
_cell.angle_gamma   90.00
#
_symmetry.space_group_name_H-M   'P 1'
#
loop_
_entity.id
_entity.type
_entity.pdbx_description
1 polymer ?
#
loop_
_entity_poly.entity_id
_entity_poly.type
_entity_poly.pdbx_seq_one_letter_code
_entity_poly.pdbx_strand_id
1 'polypeptide(L)'
;MGFLDSIRLLLGAETLPRLVGYPDELAMTEVDTLEVHTAHITPDTKDILVIVTLDARAFRLAKNTTEPLRMTCGDNRAVTWIPVRRHAIPALDPTVGWIIPLTDATRAELSGLADDTTEVELNTVNVGIVVT
;
A
#
# COMPACT_ATOMS: atom_id res chain seq x y z
N MET A 1 3.27 44.66 -6.99
CA MET A 1 2.52 43.43 -7.28
C MET A 1 3.01 42.87 -8.60
N GLY A 2 3.47 41.63 -8.61
CA GLY A 2 4.24 41.07 -9.72
C GLY A 2 3.34 40.38 -10.75
N PHE A 3 3.80 40.36 -12.01
CA PHE A 3 3.18 39.66 -13.15
C PHE A 3 2.77 38.20 -12.84
N LEU A 4 3.50 37.53 -11.93
CA LEU A 4 3.23 36.16 -11.49
C LEU A 4 1.94 36.01 -10.67
N ASP A 5 1.51 37.05 -9.95
CA ASP A 5 0.26 37.01 -9.16
C ASP A 5 -0.97 37.05 -10.06
N SER A 6 -0.87 37.75 -11.21
CA SER A 6 -1.96 37.85 -12.20
C SER A 6 -2.19 36.54 -12.95
N ILE A 7 -1.14 35.74 -13.19
CA ILE A 7 -1.26 34.42 -13.83
C ILE A 7 -1.91 33.40 -12.89
N ARG A 8 -1.61 33.46 -11.59
CA ARG A 8 -2.20 32.56 -10.57
C ARG A 8 -3.72 32.72 -10.47
N LEU A 9 -4.20 33.96 -10.56
CA LEU A 9 -5.63 34.28 -10.47
C LEU A 9 -6.39 33.88 -11.74
N LEU A 10 -5.74 33.96 -12.91
CA LEU A 10 -6.34 33.58 -14.20
C LEU A 10 -6.51 32.05 -14.36
N LEU A 11 -5.65 31.26 -13.71
CA LEU A 11 -5.62 29.79 -13.84
C LEU A 11 -6.42 29.04 -12.77
N GLY A 12 -7.14 29.73 -11.88
CA GLY A 12 -8.04 29.10 -10.91
C GLY A 12 -7.35 28.14 -9.93
N ALA A 13 -6.06 28.29 -9.71
CA ALA A 13 -5.26 27.43 -8.83
C ALA A 13 -5.38 27.87 -7.36
N GLU A 14 -6.61 27.90 -6.83
CA GLU A 14 -6.90 28.14 -5.41
C GLU A 14 -6.61 26.91 -4.54
N THR A 15 -6.41 25.74 -5.14
CA THR A 15 -6.14 24.49 -4.44
C THR A 15 -4.78 23.94 -4.83
N LEU A 16 -3.79 24.14 -3.93
CA LEU A 16 -2.62 23.27 -3.89
C LEU A 16 -3.10 21.81 -3.96
N PRO A 17 -2.49 20.94 -4.79
CA PRO A 17 -2.83 19.52 -4.77
C PRO A 17 -2.68 19.04 -3.33
N ARG A 18 -3.79 18.64 -2.73
CA ARG A 18 -3.84 18.20 -1.34
C ARG A 18 -2.91 16.99 -1.21
N LEU A 19 -1.76 17.20 -0.59
CA LEU A 19 -0.85 16.12 -0.22
C LEU A 19 -1.67 15.06 0.53
N VAL A 20 -1.41 13.79 0.21
CA VAL A 20 -2.06 12.66 0.88
C VAL A 20 -1.85 12.84 2.39
N GLY A 21 -2.95 12.97 3.14
CA GLY A 21 -2.88 13.13 4.59
C GLY A 21 -2.31 11.86 5.19
N TYR A 22 -1.14 11.97 5.81
CA TYR A 22 -0.54 10.88 6.55
C TYR A 22 -1.22 10.80 7.93
N PRO A 23 -1.68 9.63 8.38
CA PRO A 23 -2.21 9.49 9.74
C PRO A 23 -1.10 9.71 10.77
N ASP A 24 -1.40 10.46 11.84
CA ASP A 24 -0.43 10.81 12.90
C ASP A 24 0.02 9.57 13.72
N GLU A 25 -0.84 8.55 13.82
CA GLU A 25 -0.53 7.28 14.48
C GLU A 25 -1.00 6.11 13.59
N LEU A 26 -0.04 5.31 13.11
CA LEU A 26 -0.32 4.04 12.45
C LEU A 26 -0.45 2.96 13.51
N ALA A 27 -1.53 2.18 13.47
CA ALA A 27 -1.60 0.95 14.25
C ALA A 27 -0.44 0.04 13.81
N MET A 28 0.54 -0.14 14.69
CA MET A 28 1.72 -0.94 14.44
C MET A 28 1.55 -2.30 15.11
N THR A 29 1.79 -3.37 14.36
CA THR A 29 1.72 -4.74 14.86
C THR A 29 2.95 -5.51 14.41
N GLU A 30 3.69 -6.05 15.38
CA GLU A 30 4.74 -7.01 15.10
C GLU A 30 4.13 -8.37 14.75
N VAL A 31 4.66 -9.00 13.72
CA VAL A 31 4.22 -10.29 13.16
C VAL A 31 5.38 -11.27 13.14
N ASP A 32 5.07 -12.56 13.02
CA ASP A 32 6.08 -13.63 13.15
C ASP A 32 6.83 -13.83 11.82
N THR A 33 6.14 -13.67 10.69
CA THR A 33 6.74 -13.69 9.35
C THR A 33 6.32 -12.45 8.57
N LEU A 34 7.31 -11.68 8.10
CA LEU A 34 7.13 -10.62 7.12
C LEU A 34 8.36 -10.49 6.24
N GLU A 35 8.22 -10.81 4.96
CA GLU A 35 9.26 -10.58 3.96
C GLU A 35 8.66 -9.92 2.72
N VAL A 36 9.45 -9.09 2.05
CA VAL A 36 9.01 -8.43 0.81
C VAL A 36 10.02 -8.64 -0.29
N HIS A 37 9.56 -9.13 -1.42
CA HIS A 37 10.34 -9.32 -2.64
C HIS A 37 9.69 -8.53 -3.78
N THR A 38 10.46 -8.23 -4.82
CA THR A 38 9.94 -7.52 -6.00
C THR A 38 10.32 -8.26 -7.26
N ALA A 39 9.38 -8.37 -8.20
CA ALA A 39 9.61 -8.90 -9.53
C ALA A 39 9.21 -7.88 -10.59
N HIS A 40 9.89 -7.85 -11.73
CA HIS A 40 9.44 -7.06 -12.88
C HIS A 40 8.36 -7.84 -13.63
N ILE A 41 7.23 -7.19 -13.91
CA ILE A 41 6.11 -7.82 -14.64
C ILE A 41 6.48 -7.98 -16.11
N THR A 42 7.18 -6.99 -16.67
CA THR A 42 7.66 -7.01 -18.06
C THR A 42 9.11 -6.53 -18.10
N PRO A 43 10.01 -7.12 -18.92
CA PRO A 43 11.41 -6.69 -19.00
C PRO A 43 11.60 -5.20 -19.35
N ASP A 44 10.67 -4.63 -20.11
CA ASP A 44 10.77 -3.27 -20.67
C ASP A 44 9.89 -2.24 -19.97
N THR A 45 9.11 -2.63 -18.95
CA THR A 45 8.27 -1.69 -18.17
C THR A 45 8.84 -1.48 -16.78
N LYS A 46 8.47 -0.34 -16.17
CA LYS A 46 8.79 -0.05 -14.77
C LYS A 46 7.77 -0.66 -13.80
N ASP A 47 6.91 -1.56 -14.29
CA ASP A 47 5.86 -2.14 -13.49
C ASP A 47 6.45 -3.27 -12.65
N ILE A 48 6.37 -3.06 -11.34
CA ILE A 48 6.85 -4.02 -10.35
C ILE A 48 5.66 -4.74 -9.72
N LEU A 49 5.83 -6.04 -9.50
CA LEU A 49 5.02 -6.85 -8.61
C LEU A 49 5.70 -6.87 -7.24
N VAL A 50 4.98 -6.46 -6.19
CA VAL A 50 5.45 -6.55 -4.80
C VAL A 50 4.92 -7.83 -4.18
N ILE A 51 5.81 -8.74 -3.83
CA ILE A 51 5.45 -10.03 -3.24
C ILE A 51 5.66 -9.93 -1.73
N VAL A 52 4.61 -10.10 -0.94
CA VAL A 52 4.63 -10.02 0.52
C VAL A 52 4.40 -11.41 1.10
N THR A 53 5.40 -11.92 1.82
CA THR A 53 5.29 -13.17 2.59
C THR A 53 4.83 -12.84 4.01
N LEU A 54 3.79 -13.50 4.49
CA LEU A 54 3.12 -13.26 5.76
C LEU A 54 2.90 -14.58 6.51
N ASP A 55 2.83 -14.54 7.84
CA ASP A 55 2.21 -15.63 8.59
C ASP A 55 0.67 -15.58 8.51
N ALA A 56 0.00 -16.68 8.85
CA ALA A 56 -1.47 -16.76 8.79
C ALA A 56 -2.20 -15.71 9.65
N ARG A 57 -1.61 -15.26 10.77
CA ARG A 57 -2.20 -14.21 11.61
C ARG A 57 -2.07 -12.85 10.92
N ALA A 58 -0.91 -12.53 10.37
CA ALA A 58 -0.65 -11.33 9.61
C ALA A 58 -1.55 -11.24 8.37
N PHE A 59 -1.72 -12.35 7.64
CA PHE A 59 -2.64 -12.42 6.51
C PHE A 59 -4.09 -12.07 6.92
N ARG A 60 -4.59 -12.65 8.02
CA ARG A 60 -5.93 -12.31 8.55
C ARG A 60 -6.04 -10.85 8.98
N LEU A 61 -4.99 -10.25 9.52
CA LEU A 61 -4.98 -8.83 9.88
C LEU A 61 -5.06 -7.94 8.63
N ALA A 62 -4.25 -8.22 7.60
CA ALA A 62 -4.28 -7.49 6.33
C ALA A 62 -5.65 -7.61 5.65
N LYS A 63 -6.23 -8.81 5.65
CA LYS A 63 -7.54 -9.11 5.07
C LYS A 63 -8.69 -8.30 5.71
N ASN A 64 -8.61 -8.06 7.02
CA ASN A 64 -9.72 -7.47 7.79
C ASN A 64 -9.51 -6.00 8.15
N THR A 65 -8.35 -5.41 7.82
CA THR A 65 -8.09 -4.02 8.22
C THR A 65 -8.91 -3.02 7.41
N THR A 66 -9.60 -2.12 8.12
CA THR A 66 -10.29 -0.97 7.53
C THR A 66 -9.52 0.32 7.70
N GLU A 67 -8.55 0.34 8.61
CA GLU A 67 -7.69 1.46 8.98
C GLU A 67 -6.24 1.21 8.51
N PRO A 68 -5.40 2.25 8.47
CA PRO A 68 -3.97 2.08 8.23
C PRO A 68 -3.33 1.10 9.21
N LEU A 69 -2.66 0.07 8.69
CA LEU A 69 -2.03 -1.00 9.46
C LEU A 69 -0.59 -1.18 9.04
N ARG A 70 0.35 -0.96 9.97
CA ARG A 70 1.78 -1.20 9.76
C ARG A 70 2.19 -2.52 10.41
N MET A 71 2.76 -3.40 9.61
CA MET A 71 3.35 -4.66 10.03
C MET A 71 4.87 -4.57 10.05
N THR A 72 5.50 -5.11 11.08
CA THR A 72 6.96 -5.18 11.25
C THR A 72 7.39 -6.59 11.67
N CYS A 73 8.61 -7.00 11.33
CA CYS A 73 9.20 -8.27 11.75
C CYS A 73 10.72 -8.10 11.86
N GLY A 74 11.24 -7.94 13.07
CA GLY A 74 12.66 -7.67 13.29
C GLY A 74 13.20 -6.53 12.41
N ASP A 75 14.31 -6.79 11.71
CA ASP A 75 14.96 -5.84 10.80
C ASP A 75 14.42 -5.86 9.36
N ASN A 76 13.40 -6.68 9.07
CA ASN A 76 12.82 -6.75 7.73
C ASN A 76 12.07 -5.45 7.40
N ARG A 77 11.92 -5.19 6.09
CA ARG A 77 11.18 -4.01 5.63
C ARG A 77 9.72 -4.11 6.08
N ALA A 78 9.27 -3.08 6.79
CA ALA A 78 7.87 -2.95 7.19
C ALA A 78 6.94 -2.91 5.97
N VAL A 79 5.71 -3.38 6.17
CA VAL A 79 4.63 -3.28 5.19
C VAL A 79 3.49 -2.50 5.82
N THR A 80 3.07 -1.42 5.19
CA THR A 80 2.00 -0.54 5.65
C THR A 80 0.83 -0.61 4.68
N TRP A 81 -0.26 -1.23 5.12
CA TRP A 81 -1.52 -1.29 4.40
C TRP A 81 -2.29 0.01 4.64
N ILE A 82 -2.56 0.78 3.58
CA ILE A 82 -3.18 2.12 3.72
C ILE A 82 -4.45 2.18 2.89
N PRO A 83 -5.63 2.41 3.51
CA PRO A 83 -6.86 2.72 2.80
C PRO A 83 -6.71 3.96 1.90
N VAL A 84 -7.06 3.81 0.62
CA VAL A 84 -7.01 4.92 -0.36
C VAL A 84 -8.29 4.97 -1.18
N ARG A 85 -8.69 6.19 -1.58
CA ARG A 85 -9.91 6.41 -2.37
C ARG A 85 -9.74 6.20 -3.88
N ARG A 86 -8.51 6.27 -4.38
CA ARG A 86 -8.20 6.17 -5.80
C ARG A 86 -7.19 5.06 -6.00
N HIS A 87 -7.20 4.49 -7.20
CA HIS A 87 -6.19 3.54 -7.63
C HIS A 87 -4.79 4.12 -7.40
N ALA A 88 -3.93 3.32 -6.79
CA ALA A 88 -2.54 3.63 -6.53
C ALA A 88 -1.74 2.33 -6.65
N ILE A 89 -0.45 2.47 -6.95
CA ILE A 89 0.48 1.34 -7.01
C ILE A 89 1.24 1.23 -5.67
N PRO A 90 1.75 0.04 -5.32
CA PRO A 90 2.67 -0.10 -4.21
C PRO A 90 3.87 0.84 -4.33
N ALA A 91 4.29 1.42 -3.21
CA ALA A 91 5.40 2.36 -3.17
C ALA A 91 6.31 2.07 -1.98
N LEU A 92 7.62 2.23 -2.15
CA LEU A 92 8.57 2.11 -1.06
C LEU A 92 8.85 3.48 -0.44
N ASP A 93 8.48 3.64 0.83
CA ASP A 93 8.81 4.80 1.64
C ASP A 93 9.98 4.49 2.60
N PRO A 94 11.00 5.35 2.70
CA PRO A 94 12.15 5.11 3.59
C PRO A 94 11.80 5.02 5.08
N THR A 95 10.72 5.65 5.52
CA THR A 95 10.32 5.77 6.93
C THR A 95 9.36 4.67 7.34
N VAL A 96 8.42 4.33 6.46
CA VAL A 96 7.32 3.40 6.77
C VAL A 96 7.35 2.09 6.00
N GLY A 97 8.35 1.90 5.13
CA GLY A 97 8.53 0.69 4.35
C GLY A 97 7.62 0.64 3.13
N TRP A 98 7.22 -0.56 2.74
CA TRP A 98 6.34 -0.75 1.59
C TRP A 98 4.93 -0.31 1.92
N ILE A 99 4.42 0.68 1.21
CA ILE A 99 3.05 1.14 1.28
C ILE A 99 2.24 0.32 0.28
N ILE A 100 1.26 -0.43 0.79
CA ILE A 100 0.31 -1.20 -0.01
C ILE A 100 -1.04 -0.48 0.01
N PRO A 101 -1.49 0.08 -1.13
CA PRO A 101 -2.76 0.78 -1.19
C PRO A 101 -3.95 -0.17 -1.13
N LEU A 102 -4.86 0.08 -0.20
CA LEU A 102 -6.13 -0.62 -0.05
C LEU A 102 -7.27 0.20 -0.62
N THR A 103 -7.56 0.00 -1.91
CA THR A 103 -8.81 0.51 -2.51
C THR A 103 -10.01 -0.31 -2.04
N ASP A 104 -11.23 0.18 -2.28
CA ASP A 104 -12.45 -0.62 -2.02
C ASP A 104 -12.45 -1.95 -2.77
N ALA A 105 -11.95 -1.96 -4.02
CA ALA A 105 -11.83 -3.18 -4.82
C ALA A 105 -10.80 -4.15 -4.21
N THR A 106 -9.64 -3.65 -3.79
CA THR A 106 -8.59 -4.46 -3.15
C THR A 106 -9.04 -5.05 -1.83
N ARG A 107 -9.78 -4.27 -1.02
CA ARG A 107 -10.36 -4.78 0.24
C ARG A 107 -11.42 -5.84 -0.02
N ALA A 108 -12.29 -5.63 -1.01
CA ALA A 108 -13.28 -6.63 -1.38
C ALA A 108 -12.60 -7.94 -1.83
N GLU A 109 -11.58 -7.85 -2.68
CA GLU A 109 -10.78 -9.00 -3.13
C GLU A 109 -10.14 -9.74 -1.95
N LEU A 110 -9.39 -9.02 -1.09
CA LEU A 110 -8.77 -9.59 0.11
C LEU A 110 -9.79 -10.26 1.04
N SER A 111 -10.89 -9.57 1.35
CA SER A 111 -11.94 -10.06 2.25
C SER A 111 -12.63 -11.33 1.74
N GLY A 112 -12.65 -11.52 0.41
CA GLY A 112 -13.22 -12.70 -0.25
C GLY A 112 -12.30 -13.92 -0.28
N LEU A 113 -11.02 -13.77 0.04
CA LEU A 113 -10.07 -14.88 0.09
C LEU A 113 -10.38 -15.82 1.26
N ALA A 114 -10.16 -17.12 1.08
CA ALA A 114 -10.31 -18.10 2.15
C ALA A 114 -9.15 -17.96 3.17
N ASP A 115 -9.41 -18.29 4.44
CA ASP A 115 -8.40 -18.15 5.50
C ASP A 115 -7.24 -19.18 5.35
N ASP A 116 -7.43 -20.21 4.54
CA ASP A 116 -6.43 -21.24 4.18
C ASP A 116 -5.71 -20.95 2.85
N THR A 117 -5.86 -19.73 2.30
CA THR A 117 -5.10 -19.28 1.13
C THR A 117 -3.61 -19.33 1.42
N THR A 118 -2.85 -20.09 0.63
CA THR A 118 -1.39 -20.19 0.74
C THR A 118 -0.68 -19.20 -0.15
N GLU A 119 -1.18 -18.96 -1.36
CA GLU A 119 -0.57 -18.06 -2.33
C GLU A 119 -1.66 -17.39 -3.18
N VAL A 120 -1.52 -16.10 -3.47
CA VAL A 120 -2.43 -15.37 -4.35
C VAL A 120 -1.76 -14.14 -4.93
N GLU A 121 -2.01 -13.86 -6.21
CA GLU A 121 -1.73 -12.56 -6.82
C GLU A 121 -3.04 -11.77 -6.87
N LEU A 122 -3.03 -10.54 -6.33
CA LEU A 122 -4.19 -9.67 -6.35
C LEU A 122 -4.35 -9.06 -7.74
N ASN A 123 -5.57 -9.06 -8.27
CA ASN A 123 -5.87 -8.51 -9.59
C ASN A 123 -6.10 -6.99 -9.54
N THR A 124 -6.37 -6.45 -8.35
CA THR A 124 -6.73 -5.04 -8.16
C THR A 124 -5.53 -4.14 -7.83
N VAL A 125 -4.38 -4.73 -7.53
CA VAL A 125 -3.14 -4.04 -7.17
C VAL A 125 -1.97 -4.98 -7.46
N ASN A 126 -0.81 -4.46 -7.87
CA ASN A 126 0.36 -5.26 -8.21
C ASN A 126 1.03 -5.87 -6.95
N VAL A 127 0.31 -6.77 -6.27
CA VAL A 127 0.77 -7.43 -5.04
C VAL A 127 0.52 -8.93 -5.12
N GLY A 128 1.58 -9.71 -4.91
CA GLY A 128 1.50 -11.13 -4.59
C GLY A 128 1.54 -11.33 -3.07
N ILE A 129 0.81 -12.30 -2.56
CA ILE A 129 0.81 -12.68 -1.14
C ILE A 129 1.16 -14.16 -1.04
N VAL A 130 2.12 -14.48 -0.19
CA VAL A 130 2.48 -15.84 0.22
C VAL A 130 2.21 -15.96 1.72
N VAL A 131 1.53 -17.02 2.14
CA VAL A 131 1.16 -17.28 3.54
C VAL A 131 1.89 -18.53 4.02
N THR A 132 2.68 -18.39 5.09
CA THR A 132 3.51 -19.45 5.69
C THR A 132 3.06 -19.84 7.09
#